data_AF-A0A523P178-F1
#
_entry.id   AF-A0A523P178-F1
#
_cell.length_a   1.000
_cell.length_b   1.000
_cell.length_c   1.000
_cell.angle_alpha   90.00
_cell.angle_beta   90.00
_cell.angle_gamma   90.00
#
_symmetry.space_group_name_H-M   'P 1'
#
loop_
_entity.id
_entity.type
_entity.pdbx_description
1 polymer ?
#
loop_
_entity_poly.entity_id
_entity_poly.type
_entity_poly.pdbx_seq_one_letter_code
_entity_poly.pdbx_strand_id
1 'polypeptide(L)' 'MAVDSFKFLPKSFHAMFENIDIEVDGPVWSPFDKPLSESTIAVLSSAGIFVRNSQMPFDVEREKREPTWGDP' A
#
# COMPACT_ATOMS: atom_id res chain seq x y z
N MET A 1 -11.42 -1.68 -20.22
CA MET A 1 -10.90 -0.32 -19.93
C MET A 1 -9.45 -0.47 -19.55
N ALA A 2 -8.51 0.13 -20.27
CA ALA A 2 -7.09 0.07 -19.92
C ALA A 2 -6.84 0.99 -18.72
N VAL A 3 -6.20 0.47 -17.68
CA VAL A 3 -5.75 1.27 -16.53
C VAL A 3 -4.41 1.88 -16.88
N ASP A 4 -4.35 3.21 -16.92
CA ASP A 4 -3.12 3.96 -17.07
C ASP A 4 -2.47 4.15 -15.69
N SER A 5 -1.47 3.32 -15.40
CA SER A 5 -0.71 3.34 -14.14
C SER A 5 0.12 4.62 -13.95
N PHE A 6 0.33 5.41 -15.00
CA PHE A 6 1.17 6.61 -14.98
C PHE A 6 0.38 7.91 -15.16
N LYS A 7 -0.96 7.85 -15.13
CA LYS A 7 -1.86 8.99 -15.34
C LYS A 7 -1.52 10.24 -14.51
N PHE A 8 -0.95 10.06 -13.33
CA PHE A 8 -0.61 11.12 -12.38
C PHE A 8 0.86 11.53 -12.40
N LEU A 9 1.70 10.87 -13.21
CA LEU A 9 3.09 11.26 -13.39
C LEU A 9 3.21 12.40 -14.43
N PRO A 10 4.05 13.43 -14.17
CA PRO A 10 4.40 14.39 -15.20
C PRO A 10 4.96 13.69 -16.45
N LYS A 11 4.58 14.16 -17.65
CA LYS A 11 4.96 13.50 -18.92
C LYS A 11 6.47 13.29 -19.09
N SER A 12 7.29 14.21 -18.57
CA SER A 12 8.76 14.10 -18.60
C SER A 12 9.29 12.93 -17.77
N PHE A 13 8.55 12.48 -16.76
CA PHE A 13 8.93 11.36 -15.89
C PHE A 13 8.40 10.03 -16.43
N HIS A 14 7.34 10.04 -17.24
CA HIS A 14 6.73 8.84 -17.83
C HIS A 14 7.78 7.92 -18.47
N ALA A 15 8.58 8.47 -19.40
CA ALA A 15 9.60 7.71 -20.12
C ALA A 15 10.70 7.15 -19.21
N MET A 16 10.92 7.76 -18.04
CA MET A 16 11.92 7.31 -17.08
C MET A 16 11.44 6.08 -16.30
N PHE A 17 10.14 5.97 -16.00
CA PHE A 17 9.57 4.88 -15.18
C PHE A 17 8.94 3.75 -16.00
N GLU A 18 8.41 4.04 -17.19
CA GLU A 18 7.70 3.06 -18.02
C GLU A 18 8.57 1.87 -18.44
N ASN A 19 9.89 2.06 -18.52
CA ASN A 19 10.86 1.03 -18.91
C ASN A 19 11.77 0.57 -17.76
N ILE A 20 11.45 0.92 -16.51
CA ILE A 20 12.20 0.38 -15.36
C ILE A 20 11.73 -1.05 -15.16
N ASP A 21 12.63 -2.00 -15.45
CA ASP A 21 12.45 -3.37 -15.03
C ASP A 21 12.69 -3.42 -13.52
N ILE A 22 11.61 -3.36 -12.75
CA ILE A 22 11.67 -3.58 -11.31
C ILE A 22 11.82 -5.09 -11.16
N GLU A 23 13.04 -5.54 -10.93
CA GLU A 23 13.32 -6.91 -10.56
C GLU A 23 12.76 -7.14 -9.16
N VAL A 24 11.48 -7.50 -9.10
CA VAL A 24 10.86 -8.02 -7.89
C VAL A 24 11.32 -9.47 -7.80
N ASP A 25 12.46 -9.69 -7.15
CA ASP A 25 12.79 -11.05 -6.73
C ASP A 25 11.62 -11.59 -5.91
N GLY A 26 11.31 -12.86 -6.10
CA GLY A 26 10.06 -13.48 -5.66
C GLY A 26 9.73 -13.24 -4.18
N PRO A 27 8.57 -13.72 -3.70
CA PRO A 27 8.21 -13.54 -2.30
C PRO A 27 9.37 -13.95 -1.38
N VAL A 28 9.81 -13.00 -0.54
CA VAL A 28 10.95 -13.17 0.37
C VAL A 28 10.53 -14.14 1.47
N TRP A 29 10.67 -15.43 1.19
CA TRP A 29 10.43 -16.48 2.17
C TRP A 29 11.73 -16.75 2.93
N SER A 30 11.72 -16.47 4.23
CA SER A 30 12.75 -16.92 5.15
C SER A 30 12.20 -18.09 5.97
N PRO A 31 13.01 -19.11 6.29
CA PRO A 31 12.67 -20.06 7.35
C PRO A 31 12.30 -19.31 8.63
N PHE A 32 11.24 -19.78 9.30
CA PHE A 32 10.77 -19.23 10.57
C PHE A 32 10.90 -20.31 11.64
N ASP A 33 12.10 -20.40 12.22
CA ASP A 33 12.49 -21.52 13.08
C ASP A 33 11.78 -21.53 14.44
N LYS A 34 11.29 -20.37 14.89
CA LYS A 34 10.63 -20.22 16.18
C LYS A 34 9.14 -20.57 16.06
N PRO A 35 8.56 -21.38 16.97
CA PRO A 35 7.13 -21.60 16.99
C PRO A 35 6.35 -20.28 17.07
N LEU A 36 5.28 -20.17 16.29
CA LEU A 36 4.46 -18.95 16.25
C LEU A 36 3.88 -18.61 17.64
N SER A 37 3.50 -19.62 18.42
CA SER A 37 2.99 -19.47 19.79
C SER A 37 3.98 -18.86 20.78
N GLU A 38 5.28 -18.91 20.47
CA GLU A 38 6.35 -18.34 21.31
C GLU A 38 6.87 -17.02 20.75
N SER A 39 6.39 -16.61 19.57
CA SER A 39 6.89 -15.47 18.83
C SER A 39 6.10 -14.20 19.15
N THR A 40 6.78 -13.06 19.11
CA THR A 40 6.15 -11.74 19.11
C THR A 40 6.24 -11.19 17.70
N ILE A 41 5.09 -10.89 17.09
CA ILE A 41 5.02 -10.43 15.70
C ILE A 41 4.76 -8.93 15.67
N ALA A 42 5.54 -8.21 14.87
CA ALA A 42 5.29 -6.82 14.52
C ALA A 42 4.91 -6.74 13.04
N VAL A 43 3.91 -5.93 12.71
CA VAL A 43 3.51 -5.64 11.34
C VAL A 43 4.11 -4.29 10.95
N LEU A 44 4.97 -4.27 9.94
CA LEU A 44 5.49 -3.06 9.32
C LEU A 44 4.74 -2.82 8.02
N SER A 45 4.15 -1.64 7.87
CA SER A 45 3.40 -1.24 6.68
C SER A 45 3.69 0.21 6.33
N SER A 46 3.80 0.51 5.05
CA SER A 46 3.84 1.89 4.54
C SER A 46 2.45 2.52 4.44
N ALA A 47 1.39 1.70 4.43
CA ALA A 47 0.00 2.14 4.41
C ALA A 47 -0.66 2.00 5.79
N GLY A 48 -1.77 2.70 6.00
CA GLY A 48 -2.62 2.53 7.18
C GLY A 48 -3.17 1.11 7.29
N ILE A 49 -3.23 0.57 8.51
CA ILE A 49 -3.76 -0.77 8.79
C ILE A 49 -5.22 -0.63 9.26
N PHE A 50 -6.14 -1.27 8.55
CA PHE A 50 -7.54 -1.37 8.95
C PHE A 50 -7.80 -2.66 9.73
N VAL A 51 -8.27 -2.53 10.97
CA VAL A 51 -8.64 -3.65 11.84
C VAL A 51 -10.15 -3.86 11.78
N ARG A 52 -10.54 -4.92 11.05
CA ARG A 52 -11.93 -5.34 10.91
C ARG A 52 -12.58 -5.52 12.30
N ASN A 53 -13.79 -4.99 12.46
CA ASN A 53 -14.60 -5.04 13.69
C ASN A 53 -14.12 -4.15 14.85
N SER A 54 -12.95 -3.51 14.75
CA SER A 54 -12.47 -2.57 15.77
C SER A 54 -12.47 -1.12 15.29
N GLN A 55 -12.42 -0.90 13.97
CA GLN A 55 -12.43 0.41 13.36
C GLN A 55 -13.64 0.59 12.46
N MET A 56 -14.11 1.83 12.36
CA MET A 56 -15.09 2.20 11.34
C MET A 56 -14.43 2.10 9.95
N PRO A 57 -15.17 1.65 8.93
CA PRO A 57 -14.67 1.65 7.57
C PRO A 57 -14.40 3.09 7.09
N PHE A 58 -13.54 3.21 6.08
CA PHE A 58 -13.25 4.49 5.44
C PHE A 58 -14.52 5.09 4.81
N ASP A 59 -14.83 6.35 5.12
CA ASP A 59 -16.00 7.06 4.61
C ASP A 59 -15.63 7.82 3.32
N VAL A 60 -15.82 7.13 2.19
CA VAL A 60 -15.54 7.66 0.85
C VAL A 60 -16.41 8.88 0.52
N GLU A 61 -17.63 8.96 1.05
CA GLU A 61 -18.53 10.06 0.75
C GLU A 61 -18.16 11.32 1.54
N ARG A 62 -17.66 11.15 2.76
CA ARG A 62 -17.08 12.25 3.52
C ARG A 62 -15.80 12.78 2.88
N GLU A 63 -14.89 11.91 2.46
CA GLU A 63 -13.64 12.30 1.80
C GLU A 63 -13.89 13.20 0.59
N LYS A 64 -14.88 12.86 -0.25
CA LYS A 64 -15.25 13.67 -1.42
C LYS A 64 -15.80 15.06 -1.04
N ARG A 65 -16.56 15.15 0.06
CA ARG A 65 -17.17 16.40 0.52
C ARG A 65 -16.18 17.27 1.29
N GLU A 66 -15.23 16.66 2.00
CA GLU A 66 -14.25 17.28 2.88
C GLU A 66 -12.83 16.79 2.50
N PRO A 67 -12.23 17.28 1.40
CA PRO A 67 -10.96 16.75 0.87
C PRO A 67 -9.73 16.96 1.77
N THR A 68 -9.86 17.73 2.85
CA THR A 68 -8.78 17.99 3.82
C THR A 68 -9.04 17.31 5.17
N TRP A 69 -9.99 16.37 5.26
CA TRP A 69 -10.31 15.72 6.54
C TRP A 69 -9.35 14.59 6.90
N GLY A 70 -8.77 13.94 5.89
CA GLY A 70 -7.94 12.73 6.05
C GLY A 70 -6.45 13.01 6.23
N ASP A 71 -5.98 14.16 5.73
CA ASP A 71 -4.60 14.62 5.87
C ASP A 71 -4.50 15.64 7.03
N PRO A 72 -3.64 15.43 8.04
CA PRO A 72 -3.34 16.41 9.09
C PRO A 72 -2.60 17.66 8.58
#